data_AF-A0AB34HPZ6-F1
#
_entry.id   AF-A0AB34HPZ6-F1
#
_cell.length_a   1.000
_cell.length_b   1.000
_cell.length_c   1.000
_cell.angle_alpha   90.00
_cell.angle_beta   90.00
_cell.angle_gamma   90.00
#
_symmetry.space_group_name_H-M   'P 1'
#
loop_
_entity.id
_entity.type
_entity.pdbx_description
1 polymer ?
#
loop_
_entity_poly.entity_id
_entity_poly.type
_entity_poly.pdbx_seq_one_letter_code
_entity_poly.pdbx_strand_id
1 'polypeptide(L)'
;MGCVFSGHGQCSCGDCLCDSDWTGYYCNCTTRTDTCMSSNGLLCSGRGKCECGSCVCIQPGSYGDTCEKCPTCPDACTFKKECVECKKFNRGALYEENTCSRYCRDEIEPVKELKDTGKDAVNCTYKNEEDCVVRFQYYEDSSGKSILYVVEEPECPKGPDILVVLLSVMGAILLIGLATLLIWKLLITIHDRKEFAKFEEERARAKWDTVRGWAELGIFLSRWFKSLKRKQQMLI
;
A
#
# COMPACT_ATOMS: atom_id res chain seq x y z
N MET A 1 -30.11 -31.49 -64.86
CA MET A 1 -29.84 -30.78 -63.59
C MET A 1 -28.44 -31.15 -63.16
N GLY A 2 -27.53 -30.19 -63.12
CA GLY A 2 -26.13 -30.44 -62.76
C GLY A 2 -25.91 -30.20 -61.26
N CYS A 3 -25.20 -31.11 -60.60
CA CYS A 3 -24.66 -30.86 -59.27
C CYS A 3 -23.63 -29.71 -59.37
N VAL A 4 -23.84 -28.59 -58.69
CA VAL A 4 -22.80 -27.56 -58.51
C VAL A 4 -22.08 -27.90 -57.20
N PHE A 5 -20.90 -28.51 -57.32
CA PHE A 5 -20.04 -28.89 -56.20
C PHE A 5 -18.88 -27.90 -56.12
N SER A 6 -18.46 -27.52 -54.91
CA SER A 6 -17.30 -26.64 -54.68
C SER A 6 -15.94 -27.26 -55.05
N GLY A 7 -15.91 -28.31 -55.88
CA GLY A 7 -14.69 -29.02 -56.28
C GLY A 7 -14.23 -30.14 -55.33
N HIS A 8 -15.05 -30.50 -54.33
CA HIS A 8 -14.67 -31.39 -53.22
C HIS A 8 -15.55 -32.65 -53.09
N GLY A 9 -15.97 -33.20 -54.22
CA GLY A 9 -16.77 -34.42 -54.23
C GLY A 9 -17.17 -34.86 -55.65
N GLN A 10 -17.79 -36.04 -55.73
CA GLN A 10 -18.30 -36.64 -56.96
C GLN A 10 -19.82 -36.66 -56.97
N CYS A 11 -20.43 -36.38 -58.12
CA CYS A 11 -21.90 -36.42 -58.28
C CYS A 11 -22.32 -37.83 -58.69
N SER A 12 -23.20 -38.45 -57.91
CA SER A 12 -23.76 -39.78 -58.19
C SER A 12 -25.27 -39.72 -58.11
N CYS A 13 -25.94 -39.95 -59.24
CA CYS A 13 -27.42 -39.97 -59.34
C CYS A 13 -28.14 -38.71 -58.81
N GLY A 14 -27.50 -37.53 -58.87
CA GLY A 14 -28.06 -36.27 -58.38
C GLY A 14 -27.75 -35.95 -56.91
N ASP A 15 -27.14 -36.88 -56.19
CA ASP A 15 -26.62 -36.68 -54.83
C ASP A 15 -25.10 -36.44 -54.85
N CYS A 16 -24.63 -35.66 -53.88
CA CYS A 16 -23.22 -35.34 -53.70
C CYS A 16 -22.54 -36.36 -52.77
N LEU A 17 -21.50 -37.03 -53.27
CA LEU A 17 -20.58 -37.84 -52.46
C LEU A 17 -19.32 -37.01 -52.17
N CYS A 18 -19.23 -36.46 -50.96
CA CYS A 18 -18.12 -35.61 -50.56
C CYS A 18 -16.84 -36.39 -50.30
N ASP A 19 -15.70 -35.73 -50.52
CA ASP A 19 -14.38 -36.26 -50.13
C ASP A 19 -14.26 -36.37 -48.60
N SER A 20 -13.27 -37.13 -48.09
CA SER A 20 -13.14 -37.46 -46.66
C SER A 20 -13.14 -36.26 -45.71
N ASP A 21 -12.64 -35.12 -46.20
CA ASP A 21 -12.42 -33.90 -45.40
C ASP A 21 -13.54 -32.86 -45.60
N TRP A 22 -14.63 -33.24 -46.27
CA TRP A 22 -15.73 -32.37 -46.65
C TRP A 22 -17.09 -33.00 -46.35
N THR A 23 -18.04 -32.15 -45.98
CA THR A 23 -19.40 -32.54 -45.57
C THR A 23 -20.42 -31.52 -46.08
N GLY A 24 -21.71 -31.84 -45.88
CA GLY A 24 -22.83 -31.00 -46.28
C GLY A 24 -23.36 -31.33 -47.68
N TYR A 25 -24.57 -30.83 -47.97
CA TYR A 25 -25.27 -31.14 -49.23
C TYR A 25 -24.49 -30.71 -50.48
N TYR A 26 -23.68 -29.65 -50.36
CA TYR A 26 -22.86 -29.10 -51.45
C TYR A 26 -21.37 -29.44 -51.32
N CYS A 27 -20.98 -30.29 -50.35
CA CYS A 27 -19.58 -30.59 -50.02
C CYS A 27 -18.72 -29.33 -49.80
N ASN A 28 -19.31 -28.30 -49.20
CA ASN A 28 -18.68 -27.00 -48.98
C ASN A 28 -18.23 -26.79 -47.52
N CYS A 29 -18.49 -27.76 -46.64
CA CYS A 29 -18.16 -27.67 -45.22
C CYS A 29 -16.95 -28.56 -44.92
N THR A 30 -15.80 -27.96 -44.63
CA THR A 30 -14.62 -28.76 -44.26
C THR A 30 -14.79 -29.38 -42.86
N THR A 31 -14.30 -30.60 -42.68
CA THR A 31 -14.20 -31.26 -41.37
C THR A 31 -12.92 -30.91 -40.61
N ARG A 32 -12.01 -30.17 -41.24
CA ARG A 32 -10.75 -29.75 -40.63
C ARG A 32 -11.00 -28.69 -39.56
N THR A 33 -10.23 -28.77 -38.49
CA THR A 33 -10.35 -27.89 -37.31
C THR A 33 -9.08 -27.07 -37.06
N ASP A 34 -8.11 -27.09 -37.98
CA ASP A 34 -6.84 -26.40 -37.83
C ASP A 34 -7.00 -24.88 -37.82
N THR A 35 -7.89 -24.35 -38.67
CA THR A 35 -8.24 -22.92 -38.71
C THR A 35 -8.99 -22.43 -37.47
N CYS A 36 -9.67 -23.34 -36.76
CA CYS A 36 -10.40 -23.05 -35.53
C CYS A 36 -9.55 -23.18 -34.26
N MET A 37 -8.27 -23.57 -34.39
CA MET A 37 -7.38 -23.76 -33.26
C MET A 37 -6.87 -22.41 -32.74
N SER A 38 -7.22 -22.07 -31.50
CA SER A 38 -6.77 -20.83 -30.87
C SER A 38 -5.34 -20.94 -30.35
N SER A 39 -4.74 -19.79 -30.03
CA SER A 39 -3.39 -19.72 -29.46
C SER A 39 -3.27 -20.51 -28.15
N ASN A 40 -4.37 -20.60 -27.37
CA ASN A 40 -4.51 -21.37 -26.14
C ASN A 40 -4.52 -22.90 -26.33
N GLY A 41 -4.43 -23.39 -27.57
CA GLY A 41 -4.47 -24.82 -27.89
C GLY A 41 -5.85 -25.44 -27.77
N LEU A 42 -6.88 -24.64 -27.53
CA LEU A 42 -8.28 -25.08 -27.50
C LEU A 42 -8.98 -24.65 -28.79
N LEU A 43 -9.90 -25.51 -29.21
CA LEU A 43 -10.77 -25.28 -30.35
C LEU A 43 -11.74 -24.14 -30.03
N CYS A 44 -11.74 -23.07 -30.83
CA CYS A 44 -12.53 -21.86 -30.61
C CYS A 44 -12.38 -21.29 -29.19
N SER A 45 -11.15 -21.35 -28.65
CA SER A 45 -10.81 -20.93 -27.29
C SER A 45 -11.65 -21.60 -26.19
N GLY A 46 -12.33 -22.73 -26.48
CA GLY A 46 -13.29 -23.37 -25.58
C GLY A 46 -14.61 -22.62 -25.41
N ARG A 47 -14.84 -21.55 -26.17
CA ARG A 47 -16.00 -20.65 -26.04
C ARG A 47 -17.02 -20.80 -27.18
N GLY A 48 -16.78 -21.74 -28.07
CA GLY A 48 -17.60 -21.94 -29.27
C GLY A 48 -17.45 -23.34 -29.86
N LYS A 49 -18.03 -23.53 -31.03
CA LYS A 49 -17.91 -24.74 -31.85
C LYS A 49 -17.31 -24.40 -33.20
N CYS A 50 -16.48 -25.29 -33.74
CA CYS A 50 -15.98 -25.13 -35.10
C CYS A 50 -16.95 -25.78 -36.07
N GLU A 51 -17.48 -24.96 -36.97
CA GLU A 51 -18.38 -25.39 -38.03
C GLU A 51 -17.75 -24.98 -39.36
N CYS A 52 -17.50 -25.96 -40.24
CA CYS A 52 -16.93 -25.73 -41.57
C CYS A 52 -15.59 -24.96 -41.58
N GLY A 53 -14.73 -25.19 -40.58
CA GLY A 53 -13.44 -24.50 -40.46
C GLY A 53 -13.52 -23.06 -39.93
N SER A 54 -14.67 -22.63 -39.41
CA SER A 54 -14.83 -21.33 -38.76
C SER A 54 -15.48 -21.48 -37.38
N CYS A 55 -15.13 -20.61 -36.43
CA CYS A 55 -15.65 -20.68 -35.07
C CYS A 55 -16.98 -19.94 -34.94
N VAL A 56 -17.99 -20.67 -34.45
CA VAL A 56 -19.26 -20.12 -34.01
C VAL A 56 -19.21 -19.95 -32.50
N CYS A 57 -19.08 -18.70 -32.05
CA CYS A 57 -18.96 -18.36 -30.63
C CYS A 57 -20.32 -18.52 -29.92
N ILE A 58 -20.34 -19.32 -28.85
CA ILE A 58 -21.56 -19.61 -28.07
C ILE A 58 -21.60 -18.75 -26.81
N GLN A 59 -20.43 -18.43 -26.25
CA GLN A 59 -20.35 -17.62 -25.04
C GLN A 59 -20.77 -16.17 -25.33
N PRO A 60 -21.73 -15.61 -24.56
CA PRO A 60 -22.24 -14.26 -24.81
C PRO A 60 -21.12 -13.22 -24.64
N GLY A 61 -21.02 -12.33 -25.62
CA GLY A 61 -19.98 -11.29 -25.65
C GLY A 61 -18.58 -11.79 -26.05
N SER A 62 -18.44 -13.05 -26.44
CA SER A 62 -17.22 -13.55 -27.08
C SER A 62 -17.26 -13.39 -28.60
N TYR A 63 -16.12 -13.03 -29.18
CA TYR A 63 -15.95 -12.82 -30.62
C TYR A 63 -14.48 -12.98 -31.04
N GLY A 64 -14.20 -12.77 -32.31
CA GLY A 64 -12.91 -13.05 -32.94
C GLY A 64 -12.93 -14.36 -33.72
N ASP A 65 -11.91 -14.59 -34.55
CA ASP A 65 -11.84 -15.74 -35.46
C ASP A 65 -11.87 -17.07 -34.72
N THR A 66 -11.39 -17.08 -33.47
CA THR A 66 -11.36 -18.25 -32.60
C THR A 66 -12.03 -18.00 -31.24
N CYS A 67 -12.95 -17.03 -31.15
CA CYS A 67 -13.65 -16.64 -29.92
C CYS A 67 -12.73 -16.24 -28.75
N GLU A 68 -11.52 -15.78 -29.07
CA GLU A 68 -10.50 -15.43 -28.07
C GLU A 68 -10.83 -14.13 -27.34
N LYS A 69 -11.56 -13.20 -27.98
CA LYS A 69 -11.92 -11.90 -27.41
C LYS A 69 -13.21 -12.03 -26.62
N CYS A 70 -13.21 -11.58 -25.38
CA CYS A 70 -14.42 -11.53 -24.55
C CYS A 70 -14.25 -10.51 -23.41
N PRO A 71 -14.59 -9.24 -23.62
CA PRO A 71 -14.48 -8.20 -22.60
C PRO A 71 -15.43 -8.42 -21.41
N THR A 72 -16.60 -9.02 -21.65
CA THR A 72 -17.63 -9.25 -20.63
C THR A 72 -17.41 -10.51 -19.81
N CYS A 73 -16.40 -11.31 -20.14
CA CYS A 73 -16.09 -12.53 -19.41
C CYS A 73 -15.37 -12.20 -18.09
N PRO A 74 -15.79 -12.79 -16.95
CA PRO A 74 -15.09 -12.61 -15.67
C PRO A 74 -13.63 -13.10 -15.71
N ASP A 75 -13.33 -14.06 -16.58
CA ASP A 75 -11.98 -14.63 -16.74
C ASP A 75 -11.01 -13.74 -17.52
N ALA A 76 -11.49 -12.66 -18.16
CA ALA A 76 -10.64 -11.77 -18.94
C ALA A 76 -9.55 -11.12 -18.07
N CYS A 77 -9.92 -10.64 -16.86
CA CYS A 77 -8.96 -10.06 -15.93
C CYS A 77 -7.93 -11.09 -15.45
N THR A 78 -8.34 -12.32 -15.16
CA THR A 78 -7.45 -13.39 -14.65
C THR A 78 -6.41 -13.79 -15.70
N PHE A 79 -6.84 -13.96 -16.96
CA PHE A 79 -5.92 -14.30 -18.05
C PHE A 79 -4.99 -13.14 -18.39
N LYS A 80 -5.51 -11.91 -18.52
CA LYS A 80 -4.68 -10.74 -18.81
C LYS A 80 -3.69 -10.42 -17.68
N LYS A 81 -4.03 -10.71 -16.42
CA LYS A 81 -3.11 -10.61 -15.29
C LYS A 81 -1.83 -11.42 -15.54
N GLU A 82 -1.93 -12.66 -16.03
CA GLU A 82 -0.75 -13.48 -16.31
C GLU A 82 0.16 -12.85 -17.38
N CYS A 83 -0.45 -12.18 -18.36
CA CYS A 83 0.29 -11.42 -19.37
C CYS A 83 0.96 -10.17 -18.81
N VAL A 84 0.31 -9.43 -17.91
CA VAL A 84 0.93 -8.30 -17.19
C VAL A 84 2.13 -8.79 -16.39
N GLU A 85 1.95 -9.84 -15.59
CA GLU A 85 3.00 -10.41 -14.76
C GLU A 85 4.21 -10.85 -15.57
N CYS A 86 3.98 -11.58 -16.67
CA CYS A 86 5.09 -12.02 -17.49
C CYS A 86 5.77 -10.88 -18.28
N LYS A 87 5.02 -10.04 -19.00
CA LYS A 87 5.62 -9.04 -19.90
C LYS A 87 6.16 -7.81 -19.16
N LYS A 88 5.49 -7.37 -18.09
CA LYS A 88 5.88 -6.16 -17.35
C LYS A 88 6.81 -6.49 -16.18
N PHE A 89 6.49 -7.52 -15.41
CA PHE A 89 7.23 -7.87 -14.19
C PHE A 89 8.21 -9.04 -14.38
N ASN A 90 8.25 -9.68 -15.55
CA ASN A 90 9.12 -10.83 -15.84
C ASN A 90 8.98 -11.95 -14.79
N ARG A 91 7.75 -12.25 -14.37
CA ARG A 91 7.46 -13.29 -13.37
C ARG A 91 6.12 -13.98 -13.65
N GLY A 92 5.83 -15.04 -12.91
CA GLY A 92 4.60 -15.84 -13.02
C GLY A 92 4.72 -17.05 -13.96
N ALA A 93 3.67 -17.87 -14.00
CA ALA A 93 3.68 -19.18 -14.67
C ALA A 93 4.06 -19.09 -16.17
N LEU A 94 3.49 -18.14 -16.90
CA LEU A 94 3.78 -17.96 -18.34
C LEU A 94 5.22 -17.51 -18.62
N TYR A 95 5.87 -16.87 -17.66
CA TYR A 95 7.28 -16.48 -17.75
C TYR A 95 8.18 -17.71 -17.52
N GLU A 96 7.89 -18.51 -16.50
CA GLU A 96 8.65 -19.73 -16.17
C GLU A 96 8.58 -20.78 -17.29
N GLU A 97 7.43 -20.94 -17.92
CA GLU A 97 7.24 -21.87 -19.05
C GLU A 97 7.75 -21.32 -20.39
N ASN A 98 8.21 -20.07 -20.44
CA ASN A 98 8.63 -19.36 -21.66
C ASN A 98 7.53 -19.32 -22.76
N THR A 99 6.26 -19.41 -22.37
CA THR A 99 5.10 -19.38 -23.28
C THR A 99 4.45 -18.01 -23.39
N CYS A 100 4.93 -17.04 -22.62
CA CYS A 100 4.48 -15.66 -22.57
C CYS A 100 4.31 -14.98 -23.93
N SER A 101 5.33 -15.03 -24.81
CA SER A 101 5.24 -14.39 -26.14
C SER A 101 4.23 -15.06 -27.08
N ARG A 102 3.86 -16.32 -26.81
CA ARG A 102 2.89 -17.06 -27.62
C ARG A 102 1.45 -16.67 -27.27
N TYR A 103 1.15 -16.58 -25.97
CA TYR A 103 -0.19 -16.30 -25.45
C TYR A 103 -0.48 -14.80 -25.33
N CYS A 104 0.52 -13.99 -24.95
CA CYS A 104 0.37 -12.55 -24.70
C CYS A 104 0.81 -11.75 -25.92
N ARG A 105 -0.15 -11.56 -26.85
CA ARG A 105 0.04 -10.77 -28.09
C ARG A 105 -0.41 -9.32 -27.97
N ASP A 106 -1.09 -8.98 -26.88
CA ASP A 106 -1.58 -7.62 -26.65
C ASP A 106 -0.41 -6.65 -26.47
N GLU A 107 -0.62 -5.41 -26.90
CA GLU A 107 0.33 -4.33 -26.67
C GLU A 107 0.14 -3.78 -25.26
N ILE A 108 1.23 -3.67 -24.50
CA ILE A 108 1.21 -3.19 -23.12
C ILE A 108 1.80 -1.78 -23.08
N GLU A 109 1.00 -0.82 -22.63
CA GLU A 109 1.40 0.57 -22.47
C GLU A 109 1.42 0.95 -20.98
N PRO A 110 2.59 1.29 -20.41
CA PRO A 110 2.66 1.77 -19.03
C PRO A 110 2.09 3.18 -18.94
N VAL A 111 1.19 3.41 -17.99
CA VAL A 111 0.55 4.72 -17.75
C VAL A 111 0.67 5.12 -16.29
N LYS A 112 0.61 6.43 -16.01
CA LYS A 112 0.59 6.94 -14.63
C LYS A 112 -0.78 6.77 -13.97
N GLU A 113 -1.84 6.99 -14.74
CA GLU A 113 -3.23 6.88 -14.30
C GLU A 113 -4.08 6.28 -15.40
N LEU A 114 -5.07 5.46 -15.02
CA LEU A 114 -6.03 4.88 -15.95
C LEU A 114 -7.08 5.94 -16.31
N LYS A 115 -7.34 6.12 -17.61
CA LYS A 115 -8.42 7.00 -18.08
C LYS A 115 -9.75 6.27 -18.03
N ASP A 116 -10.83 7.01 -17.75
CA ASP A 116 -12.18 6.47 -17.83
C ASP A 116 -12.64 6.45 -19.29
N THR A 117 -12.24 5.41 -20.01
CA THR A 117 -12.42 5.30 -21.48
C THR A 117 -13.82 4.80 -21.87
N GLY A 118 -14.80 4.85 -20.96
CA GLY A 118 -16.20 4.51 -21.26
C GLY A 118 -16.50 3.01 -21.27
N LYS A 119 -17.61 2.62 -21.93
CA LYS A 119 -18.28 1.31 -21.79
C LYS A 119 -17.50 0.11 -22.35
N ASP A 120 -16.47 0.36 -23.17
CA ASP A 120 -15.71 -0.69 -23.87
C ASP A 120 -14.35 -0.96 -23.20
N ALA A 121 -14.10 -0.36 -22.03
CA ALA A 121 -12.90 -0.58 -21.24
C ALA A 121 -13.21 -1.35 -19.96
N VAL A 122 -12.39 -2.35 -19.65
CA VAL A 122 -12.51 -3.18 -18.44
C VAL A 122 -11.36 -2.88 -17.51
N ASN A 123 -11.67 -2.42 -16.30
CA ASN A 123 -10.69 -2.15 -15.26
C ASN A 123 -10.49 -3.38 -14.40
N CYS A 124 -9.26 -3.85 -14.32
CA CYS A 124 -8.87 -5.01 -13.52
C CYS A 124 -7.91 -4.59 -12.42
N THR A 125 -8.07 -5.19 -11.24
CA THR A 125 -7.17 -4.96 -10.11
C THR A 125 -6.83 -6.30 -9.47
N TYR A 126 -5.57 -6.47 -9.08
CA TYR A 126 -5.14 -7.65 -8.35
C TYR A 126 -4.01 -7.30 -7.39
N LYS A 127 -3.83 -8.14 -6.37
CA LYS A 127 -2.70 -8.05 -5.44
C LYS A 127 -1.59 -9.00 -5.89
N ASN A 128 -0.36 -8.52 -5.85
CA ASN A 128 0.82 -9.34 -6.06
C ASN A 128 1.28 -10.04 -4.76
N GLU A 129 2.39 -10.78 -4.84
CA GLU A 129 2.99 -11.48 -3.69
C GLU A 129 3.50 -10.53 -2.57
N GLU A 130 3.74 -9.26 -2.91
CA GLU A 130 4.23 -8.23 -1.99
C GLU A 130 3.07 -7.39 -1.40
N ASP A 131 1.83 -7.87 -1.51
CA ASP A 131 0.61 -7.18 -1.08
C ASP A 131 0.37 -5.81 -1.76
N CYS A 132 1.08 -5.52 -2.85
CA CYS A 132 0.86 -4.32 -3.65
C CYS A 132 -0.32 -4.50 -4.60
N VAL A 133 -1.12 -3.44 -4.73
CA VAL A 133 -2.27 -3.41 -5.65
C VAL A 133 -1.81 -2.95 -7.02
N VAL A 134 -1.88 -3.86 -7.99
CA VAL A 134 -1.63 -3.57 -9.41
C VAL A 134 -2.97 -3.30 -10.09
N ARG A 135 -3.02 -2.21 -10.84
CA ARG A 135 -4.21 -1.78 -11.60
C ARG A 135 -3.87 -1.76 -13.07
N PHE A 136 -4.76 -2.33 -13.89
CA PHE A 136 -4.63 -2.26 -15.33
C PHE A 136 -6.00 -2.15 -15.99
N GLN A 137 -6.04 -1.59 -17.19
CA GLN A 137 -7.22 -1.44 -18.02
C GLN A 137 -7.01 -2.18 -19.34
N TYR A 138 -7.98 -2.99 -19.70
CA TYR A 138 -8.08 -3.63 -21.00
C TYR A 138 -9.03 -2.82 -21.89
N TYR A 139 -8.54 -2.39 -23.05
CA TYR A 139 -9.32 -1.64 -24.04
C TYR A 139 -9.18 -2.28 -25.41
N GLU A 140 -10.29 -2.34 -26.15
CA GLU A 140 -10.27 -2.73 -27.56
C GLU A 140 -10.63 -1.52 -28.44
N ASP A 141 -9.76 -1.24 -29.40
CA ASP A 141 -10.01 -0.18 -30.38
C ASP A 141 -11.01 -0.64 -31.46
N SER A 142 -11.64 0.32 -32.12
CA SER A 142 -12.54 0.11 -33.28
C SER A 142 -11.91 -0.72 -34.41
N SER A 143 -10.58 -0.71 -34.51
CA SER A 143 -9.78 -1.52 -35.43
C SER A 143 -9.69 -3.01 -35.03
N GLY A 144 -10.27 -3.39 -33.89
CA GLY A 144 -10.17 -4.74 -33.31
C GLY A 144 -8.82 -5.04 -32.66
N LYS A 145 -7.98 -4.01 -32.44
CA LYS A 145 -6.69 -4.11 -31.75
C LYS A 145 -6.89 -3.98 -30.24
N SER A 146 -6.39 -4.94 -29.46
CA SER A 146 -6.42 -4.91 -28.01
C SER A 146 -5.17 -4.22 -27.44
N ILE A 147 -5.39 -3.27 -26.53
CA ILE A 147 -4.34 -2.51 -25.84
C ILE A 147 -4.56 -2.66 -24.33
N LEU A 148 -3.46 -2.91 -23.61
CA LEU A 148 -3.46 -3.11 -22.16
C LEU A 148 -2.71 -1.97 -21.48
N TYR A 149 -3.42 -1.11 -20.78
CA TYR A 149 -2.85 -0.01 -20.00
C TYR A 149 -2.53 -0.49 -18.60
N VAL A 150 -1.27 -0.45 -18.18
CA VAL A 150 -0.85 -0.91 -16.85
C VAL A 150 -0.31 0.28 -16.06
N VAL A 151 -0.78 0.45 -14.83
CA VAL A 151 -0.24 1.51 -13.95
C VAL A 151 1.22 1.20 -13.63
N GLU A 152 2.11 2.17 -13.87
CA GLU A 152 3.55 1.99 -13.79
C GLU A 152 4.03 1.71 -12.36
N GLU A 153 3.52 2.46 -11.38
CA GLU A 153 3.86 2.29 -9.96
C GLU A 153 2.71 1.61 -9.20
N PRO A 154 2.89 0.40 -8.67
CA PRO A 154 1.86 -0.28 -7.89
C PRO A 154 1.71 0.34 -6.50
N GLU A 155 0.47 0.34 -5.99
CA GLU A 155 0.15 0.87 -4.67
C GLU A 155 0.50 -0.16 -3.60
N CYS A 156 1.73 -0.08 -3.07
CA CYS A 156 2.17 -0.93 -1.96
C CYS A 156 1.87 -0.28 -0.59
N PRO A 157 1.56 -1.08 0.45
CA PRO A 157 1.47 -0.56 1.81
C PRO A 157 2.84 -0.02 2.23
N LYS A 158 2.97 1.32 2.31
CA LYS A 158 4.16 1.96 2.86
C LYS A 158 4.19 1.65 4.36
N GLY A 159 5.28 1.07 4.84
CA GLY A 159 5.51 0.88 6.27
C GLY A 159 5.44 2.23 7.03
N PRO A 160 5.43 2.20 8.37
CA PRO A 160 5.42 3.43 9.15
C PRO A 160 6.60 4.31 8.73
N ASP A 161 6.30 5.54 8.34
CA ASP A 161 7.32 6.49 7.88
C ASP A 161 8.34 6.70 9.00
N ILE A 162 9.59 6.30 8.72
CA ILE A 162 10.70 6.34 9.67
C ILE A 162 10.88 7.76 10.22
N LEU A 163 10.61 8.78 9.41
CA LEU A 163 10.69 10.18 9.83
C LEU A 163 9.66 10.49 10.92
N VAL A 164 8.43 10.03 10.77
CA VAL A 164 7.35 10.25 11.75
C VAL A 164 7.68 9.54 13.06
N VAL A 165 8.18 8.30 13.01
CA VAL A 165 8.62 7.56 14.20
C VAL A 165 9.75 8.31 14.91
N LEU A 166 10.77 8.76 14.18
CA LEU A 166 11.89 9.51 14.76
C LEU A 166 11.46 10.82 15.42
N LEU A 167 10.64 11.62 14.73
CA LEU A 167 10.12 12.89 15.26
C LEU A 167 9.28 12.66 16.52
N SER A 168 8.46 11.61 16.54
CA SER A 168 7.63 11.27 17.70
C SER A 168 8.48 10.92 18.93
N VAL A 169 9.52 10.10 18.75
CA VAL A 169 10.41 9.67 19.83
C VAL A 169 11.24 10.84 20.36
N MET A 170 11.81 11.65 19.46
CA MET A 170 12.57 12.85 19.85
C MET A 170 11.70 13.84 20.63
N GLY A 171 10.47 14.07 20.17
CA GLY A 171 9.52 14.95 20.85
C GLY A 171 9.18 14.47 22.26
N ALA A 172 8.94 13.16 22.43
CA ALA A 172 8.66 12.58 23.73
C ALA A 172 9.85 12.73 24.71
N ILE A 173 11.07 12.48 24.25
CA ILE A 173 12.29 12.62 25.08
C ILE A 173 12.47 14.07 25.54
N LEU A 174 12.30 15.04 24.63
CA LEU A 174 12.40 16.46 24.97
C LEU A 174 11.34 16.89 25.98
N LEU A 175 10.08 16.45 25.81
CA LEU A 175 8.99 16.77 26.73
C LEU A 175 9.22 16.16 28.12
N ILE A 176 9.64 14.90 28.19
CA ILE A 176 9.96 14.23 29.46
C ILE A 176 11.15 14.92 30.15
N GLY A 177 12.19 15.29 29.39
CA GLY A 177 13.33 16.04 29.91
C GLY A 177 12.93 17.40 30.48
N LEU A 178 12.07 18.14 29.78
CA LEU A 178 11.62 19.45 30.22
C LEU A 178 10.71 19.34 31.46
N ALA A 179 9.84 18.33 31.52
CA ALA A 179 9.01 18.05 32.68
C ALA A 179 9.85 17.68 33.93
N THR A 180 10.85 16.80 33.78
CA THR A 180 11.73 16.42 34.91
C THR A 180 12.55 17.61 35.42
N LEU A 181 13.05 18.48 34.53
CA LEU A 181 13.72 19.72 34.92
C LEU A 181 12.78 20.69 35.63
N LEU A 182 11.54 20.86 35.16
CA LEU A 182 10.55 21.71 35.82
C LEU A 182 10.20 21.18 37.22
N ILE A 183 9.98 19.88 37.35
CA ILE A 183 9.71 19.24 38.65
C ILE A 183 10.90 19.42 39.59
N TRP A 184 12.13 19.18 39.13
CA TRP A 184 13.33 19.36 39.94
C TRP A 184 13.52 20.82 40.38
N LYS A 185 13.31 21.78 39.46
CA LYS A 185 13.32 23.21 39.74
C LYS A 185 12.28 23.58 40.79
N LEU A 186 11.05 23.06 40.69
CA LEU A 186 9.98 23.30 41.67
C LEU A 186 10.34 22.72 43.03
N LEU A 187 10.86 21.50 43.09
CA LEU A 187 11.28 20.85 44.34
C LEU A 187 12.41 21.64 45.03
N ILE A 188 13.45 22.03 44.28
CA ILE A 188 14.52 22.89 44.81
C ILE A 188 13.94 24.20 45.31
N THR A 189 13.10 24.86 44.51
CA THR A 189 12.51 26.17 44.88
C THR A 189 11.71 26.08 46.19
N ILE A 190 10.97 24.99 46.39
CA ILE A 190 10.21 24.76 47.63
C ILE A 190 11.16 24.51 48.80
N HIS A 191 12.19 23.68 48.60
CA HIS A 191 13.18 23.38 49.63
C HIS A 191 13.90 24.65 50.07
N ASP A 192 14.39 25.43 49.11
CA ASP A 192 15.10 26.70 49.32
C ASP A 192 14.19 27.73 50.03
N ARG A 193 12.91 27.85 49.64
CA ARG A 193 11.94 28.70 50.36
C ARG A 193 11.67 28.23 51.80
N LYS A 194 11.61 26.92 52.02
CA LYS A 194 11.36 26.34 53.35
C LYS A 194 12.56 26.55 54.27
N GLU A 195 13.77 26.36 53.75
CA GLU A 195 15.00 26.63 54.47
C GLU A 195 15.15 28.13 54.74
N PHE A 196 14.87 28.99 53.76
CA PHE A 196 14.91 30.45 53.93
C PHE A 196 13.98 30.93 55.05
N ALA A 197 12.73 30.43 55.10
CA ALA A 197 11.79 30.77 56.17
C ALA A 197 12.29 30.33 57.56
N LYS A 198 12.88 29.13 57.65
CA LYS A 198 13.50 28.64 58.89
C LYS A 198 14.69 29.51 59.30
N PHE A 199 15.53 29.90 58.35
CA PHE A 199 16.67 30.79 58.59
C PHE A 199 16.24 32.18 59.08
N GLU A 200 15.14 32.77 58.56
CA GLU A 200 14.64 34.06 59.06
C GLU A 200 14.12 33.97 60.50
N GLU A 201 13.43 32.88 60.88
CA GLU A 201 13.01 32.66 62.27
C GLU A 201 14.21 32.51 63.23
N GLU A 202 15.25 31.76 62.83
CA GLU A 202 16.46 31.61 63.63
C GLU A 202 17.21 32.94 63.80
N ARG A 203 17.32 33.75 62.73
CA ARG A 203 17.92 35.10 62.81
C ARG A 203 17.10 36.06 63.69
N ALA A 204 15.77 35.97 63.67
CA ALA A 204 14.90 36.76 64.54
C ALA A 204 15.09 36.37 66.01
N ARG A 205 15.16 35.08 66.35
CA ARG A 205 15.44 34.60 67.72
C ARG A 205 16.83 35.01 68.22
N ALA A 206 17.86 34.89 67.37
CA ALA A 206 19.22 35.30 67.71
C ALA A 206 19.36 36.80 68.03
N LYS A 207 18.55 37.67 67.39
CA LYS A 207 18.45 39.10 67.73
C LYS A 207 17.85 39.37 69.12
N TRP A 208 16.93 38.54 69.61
CA TRP A 208 16.32 38.71 70.93
C TRP A 208 17.22 38.18 72.07
N ASP A 209 17.97 37.11 71.84
CA ASP A 209 18.91 36.57 72.83
C ASP A 209 20.10 37.51 73.06
N THR A 210 20.55 38.22 72.03
CA THR A 210 21.54 39.30 72.20
C THR A 210 20.97 40.43 73.06
N VAL A 211 19.75 40.93 72.83
CA VAL A 211 19.19 42.02 73.65
C VAL A 211 19.02 41.61 75.13
N ARG A 212 18.66 40.34 75.41
CA ARG A 212 18.53 39.82 76.78
C ARG A 212 19.89 39.68 77.49
N GLY A 213 20.91 39.20 76.79
CA GLY A 213 22.28 39.08 77.32
C GLY A 213 22.92 40.43 77.67
N TRP A 214 22.65 41.48 76.90
CA TRP A 214 23.16 42.83 77.19
C TRP A 214 22.43 43.49 78.37
N ALA A 215 21.13 43.22 78.56
CA ALA A 215 20.39 43.68 79.74
C ALA A 215 20.90 43.05 81.04
N GLU A 216 21.21 41.74 81.04
CA GLU A 216 21.78 41.06 82.21
C GLU A 216 23.21 41.52 82.55
N LEU A 217 24.06 41.74 81.54
CA LEU A 217 25.41 42.30 81.73
C LEU A 217 25.38 43.74 82.28
N GLY A 218 24.42 44.56 81.84
CA GLY A 218 24.22 45.92 82.36
C GLY A 218 23.83 45.93 83.85
N ILE A 219 22.95 45.01 84.26
CA ILE A 219 22.58 44.85 85.67
C ILE A 219 23.78 44.36 86.50
N PHE A 220 24.55 43.40 85.99
CA PHE A 220 25.73 42.85 86.68
C PHE A 220 26.84 43.89 86.86
N LEU A 221 27.15 44.67 85.82
CA LEU A 221 28.14 45.76 85.87
C LEU A 221 27.70 46.86 86.84
N SER A 222 26.42 47.25 86.86
CA SER A 222 25.91 48.26 87.81
C SER A 222 26.06 47.82 89.27
N ARG A 223 25.86 46.52 89.54
CA ARG A 223 25.95 45.90 90.86
C ARG A 223 27.41 45.74 91.30
N TRP A 224 28.31 45.41 90.36
CA TRP A 224 29.76 45.38 90.57
C TRP A 224 30.35 46.77 90.83
N PHE A 225 29.93 47.79 90.07
CA PHE A 225 30.37 49.18 90.28
C PHE A 225 29.92 49.73 91.65
N LYS A 226 28.69 49.42 92.09
CA LYS A 226 28.22 49.72 93.46
C LYS A 226 29.00 48.95 94.55
N SER A 227 29.61 47.82 94.21
CA SER A 227 30.46 47.04 95.14
C SER A 227 31.87 47.65 95.23
N LEU A 228 32.46 48.06 94.10
CA LEU A 228 33.75 48.75 94.07
C LEU A 228 33.70 50.10 94.81
N LYS A 229 32.65 50.90 94.58
CA LYS A 229 32.50 52.21 95.23
C LYS A 229 32.35 52.09 96.76
N ARG A 230 31.75 50.99 97.25
CA ARG A 230 31.70 50.67 98.69
C ARG A 230 33.03 50.24 99.29
N LYS A 231 33.90 49.57 98.52
CA LYS A 231 35.24 49.18 99.00
C LYS A 231 36.22 50.36 99.02
N GLN A 232 36.08 51.32 98.11
CA GLN A 232 36.99 52.48 98.04
C GLN A 232 36.70 53.54 99.13
N GLN A 233 35.53 53.50 99.75
CA GLN A 233 35.13 54.42 100.83
C GLN A 233 35.46 53.88 102.23
N MET A 234 36.07 52.68 102.33
CA MET A 234 36.58 52.08 103.58
C MET A 234 38.12 52.18 103.72
N LEU A 235 38.79 52.89 102.82
CA LEU A 235 40.26 53.00 102.75
C LEU A 235 40.77 54.45 102.82
N ILE A 236 39.93 55.37 103.33
CA ILE A 236 40.30 56.73 103.75
C ILE A 236 39.81 56.91 105.18
#